data_AF-A0A1B0BA94-F1
#
_entry.id   AF-A0A1B0BA94-F1
#
_cell.length_a   1.000
_cell.length_b   1.000
_cell.length_c   1.000
_cell.angle_alpha   90.00
_cell.angle_beta   90.00
_cell.angle_gamma   90.00
#
_symmetry.space_group_name_H-M   'P 1'
#
loop_
_entity.id
_entity.type
_entity.pdbx_description
1 polymer ?
#
loop_
_entity_poly.entity_id
_entity_poly.type
_entity_poly.pdbx_seq_one_letter_code
_entity_poly.pdbx_strand_id
1 'polypeptide(L)'
;MKLILFFAVLLALFLTTFSSTAVVYSNSCELIPHKGLCVIDDIHPKIILKPGENRKLPPCGKISCKKSGVALITGCSIETPPEDCYFDGYANLDAPFPYCCIKRVFC
;
A
#
# COMPACT_ATOMS: atom_id res chain seq x y z
N MET A 1 19.86 19.73 -36.38
CA MET A 1 19.85 18.29 -36.01
C MET A 1 20.31 18.04 -34.57
N LYS A 2 21.44 18.60 -34.10
CA LYS A 2 21.90 18.46 -32.71
C LYS A 2 20.93 19.01 -31.63
N LEU A 3 20.23 20.12 -31.92
CA LEU A 3 19.24 20.71 -30.99
C LEU A 3 18.00 19.82 -30.79
N ILE A 4 17.58 19.10 -31.84
CA ILE A 4 16.42 18.19 -31.82
C ILE A 4 16.77 16.94 -30.99
N LEU A 5 17.99 16.43 -31.13
CA LEU A 5 18.51 15.32 -30.31
C LEU A 5 18.55 15.71 -28.82
N PHE A 6 18.94 16.94 -28.52
CA PHE A 6 19.03 17.41 -27.13
C PHE A 6 17.65 17.49 -26.45
N PHE A 7 16.63 17.98 -27.18
CA PHE A 7 15.25 18.02 -26.68
C PHE A 7 14.64 16.62 -26.52
N ALA A 8 14.95 15.69 -27.43
CA ALA A 8 14.48 14.31 -27.33
C ALA A 8 15.06 13.58 -26.10
N VAL A 9 16.33 13.82 -25.77
CA VAL A 9 16.99 13.23 -24.58
C VAL A 9 16.42 13.82 -23.28
N LEU A 10 16.17 15.13 -23.22
CA LEU A 10 15.57 15.77 -22.05
C LEU A 10 14.13 15.30 -21.78
N LEU A 11 13.34 15.08 -22.83
CA LEU A 11 11.98 14.55 -22.71
C LEU A 11 11.96 13.10 -22.19
N ALA A 12 12.90 12.27 -22.63
CA ALA A 12 13.03 10.89 -22.17
C ALA A 12 13.44 10.79 -20.68
N LEU A 13 14.31 11.69 -20.21
CA LEU A 13 14.73 11.76 -18.80
C LEU A 13 13.60 12.18 -17.85
N PHE A 14 12.64 12.98 -18.32
CA PHE A 14 11.50 13.39 -17.49
C PHE A 14 10.52 12.24 -17.23
N LEU A 15 10.36 11.34 -18.20
CA LEU A 15 9.38 10.24 -18.13
C LEU A 15 9.78 9.12 -17.15
N THR A 16 11.05 8.98 -16.80
CA THR A 16 11.53 7.89 -15.91
C THR A 16 11.35 8.19 -14.42
N THR A 17 10.93 9.41 -14.04
CA THR A 17 10.79 9.83 -12.63
C THR A 17 9.47 9.43 -11.96
N PHE A 18 8.55 8.79 -12.68
CA PHE A 18 7.25 8.34 -12.15
C PHE A 18 7.16 6.82 -12.03
N SER A 19 8.09 6.17 -11.33
CA SER A 19 7.92 4.78 -10.90
C SER A 19 7.80 4.67 -9.38
N SER A 20 6.85 5.42 -8.80
CA SER A 20 6.31 5.02 -7.50
C SER A 20 5.37 3.84 -7.74
N THR A 21 5.81 2.63 -7.43
CA THR A 21 4.97 1.43 -7.42
C THR A 21 4.02 1.49 -6.23
N ALA A 22 3.01 2.36 -6.30
CA ALA A 22 1.78 2.15 -5.55
C ALA A 22 1.03 1.02 -6.25
N VAL A 23 1.02 -0.18 -5.67
CA VAL A 23 0.10 -1.23 -6.10
C VAL A 23 -1.30 -0.78 -5.69
N VAL A 24 -1.96 -0.04 -6.58
CA VAL A 24 -3.38 0.26 -6.46
C VAL A 24 -4.11 -0.99 -6.90
N TYR A 25 -4.56 -1.81 -5.93
CA TYR A 25 -5.65 -2.73 -6.21
C TYR A 25 -6.91 -1.89 -6.42
N SER A 26 -7.15 -1.48 -7.67
CA SER A 26 -8.48 -1.03 -8.08
C SER A 26 -9.31 -2.27 -8.39
N ASN A 27 -9.72 -3.02 -7.36
CA ASN A 27 -10.93 -3.80 -7.53
C ASN A 27 -12.03 -2.77 -7.76
N SER A 28 -12.58 -2.76 -8.97
CA SER A 28 -13.71 -1.92 -9.36
C SER A 28 -14.74 -1.97 -8.23
N CYS A 29 -14.82 -0.91 -7.43
CA CYS A 29 -15.96 -0.72 -6.55
C CYS A 29 -17.14 -0.60 -7.51
N GLU A 30 -17.93 -1.67 -7.65
CA GLU A 30 -19.13 -1.65 -8.46
C GLU A 30 -19.93 -0.41 -8.07
N LEU A 31 -20.14 0.46 -9.05
CA LEU A 31 -20.64 1.82 -8.86
C LEU A 31 -22.17 1.84 -8.57
N ILE A 32 -22.70 0.81 -7.91
CA ILE A 32 -24.12 0.64 -7.61
C ILE A 32 -24.27 0.17 -6.15
N PRO A 33 -24.96 0.88 -5.24
CA PRO A 33 -25.08 2.30 -4.97
C PRO A 33 -24.76 2.55 -3.47
N HIS A 34 -23.57 2.20 -2.99
CA HIS A 34 -23.18 2.49 -1.61
C HIS A 34 -22.49 3.85 -1.51
N LYS A 35 -23.21 4.95 -1.76
CA LYS A 35 -22.89 6.36 -1.43
C LYS A 35 -21.44 6.66 -0.94
N GLY A 36 -20.41 6.42 -1.76
CA GLY A 36 -19.01 6.69 -1.43
C GLY A 36 -18.34 5.79 -0.38
N LEU A 37 -18.95 4.66 0.02
CA LEU A 37 -18.35 3.68 0.94
C LEU A 37 -17.33 2.79 0.21
N CYS A 38 -16.30 2.35 0.92
CA CYS A 38 -15.38 1.30 0.45
C CYS A 38 -15.82 -0.05 1.02
N VAL A 39 -16.09 -1.00 0.14
CA VAL A 39 -16.56 -2.34 0.51
C VAL A 39 -15.55 -3.38 0.03
N ILE A 40 -15.13 -4.25 0.94
CA ILE A 40 -14.27 -5.40 0.63
C ILE A 40 -14.94 -6.66 1.12
N ASP A 41 -15.34 -7.50 0.16
CA ASP A 41 -16.13 -8.71 0.38
C ASP A 41 -15.28 -9.98 0.35
N ASP A 42 -14.07 -9.91 -0.23
CA ASP A 42 -13.15 -11.05 -0.36
C ASP A 42 -12.43 -11.43 0.94
N ILE A 43 -12.73 -10.75 2.05
CA ILE A 43 -12.08 -10.94 3.36
C ILE A 43 -13.16 -11.19 4.41
N HIS A 44 -12.95 -12.20 5.27
CA HIS A 44 -13.84 -12.48 6.40
C HIS A 44 -13.24 -11.96 7.72
N PRO A 45 -13.99 -11.15 8.49
CA PRO A 45 -15.32 -10.60 8.18
C PRO A 45 -15.26 -9.50 7.12
N LYS A 46 -16.36 -9.34 6.35
CA LYS A 46 -16.56 -8.28 5.35
C LYS A 46 -16.20 -6.92 5.95
N ILE A 47 -15.44 -6.13 5.21
CA ILE A 47 -14.98 -4.80 5.64
C ILE A 47 -15.77 -3.75 4.88
N ILE A 48 -16.47 -2.88 5.61
CA ILE A 48 -17.18 -1.72 5.08
C ILE A 48 -16.61 -0.49 5.78
N LEU A 49 -16.15 0.49 5.01
CA LEU A 49 -15.55 1.73 5.52
C LEU A 49 -16.24 2.94 4.91
N LYS A 50 -16.45 3.98 5.72
CA LYS A 50 -16.88 5.29 5.24
C LYS A 50 -15.69 6.09 4.68
N PRO A 51 -15.95 7.09 3.82
CA PRO A 51 -14.96 8.09 3.44
C PRO A 51 -14.15 8.62 4.64
N GLY A 52 -12.83 8.44 4.58
CA GLY A 52 -11.89 8.90 5.62
C GLY A 52 -11.64 7.88 6.74
N GLU A 53 -12.40 6.79 6.82
CA GLU A 53 -12.18 5.76 7.82
C GLU A 53 -10.99 4.87 7.44
N ASN A 54 -10.36 4.35 8.49
CA ASN A 54 -9.25 3.41 8.38
C ASN A 54 -9.48 2.22 9.29
N ARG A 55 -8.98 1.05 8.89
CA ARG A 55 -9.00 -0.17 9.70
C ARG A 55 -7.68 -0.90 9.60
N LYS A 56 -7.30 -1.59 10.66
CA LYS A 56 -6.18 -2.53 10.64
C LYS A 56 -6.58 -3.76 9.82
N LEU A 57 -5.65 -4.25 9.01
CA LEU A 57 -5.79 -5.47 8.22
C LEU A 57 -4.86 -6.55 8.79
N PRO A 58 -5.32 -7.81 8.95
CA PRO A 58 -4.45 -8.90 9.35
C PRO A 58 -3.48 -9.31 8.22
N PRO A 59 -2.29 -9.86 8.54
CA PRO A 59 -1.73 -9.99 9.89
C PRO A 59 -1.21 -8.65 10.44
N CYS A 60 -0.63 -7.81 9.59
CA CYS A 60 -0.32 -6.41 9.93
C CYS A 60 -0.37 -5.56 8.66
N GLY A 61 -1.22 -4.54 8.68
CA GLY A 61 -1.46 -3.64 7.58
C GLY A 61 -2.56 -2.66 7.92
N LYS A 62 -2.83 -1.73 7.00
CA LYS A 62 -3.88 -0.74 7.13
C LYS A 62 -4.65 -0.64 5.83
N ILE A 63 -5.96 -0.56 5.93
CA ILE A 63 -6.82 -0.10 4.86
C ILE A 63 -7.33 1.30 5.19
N SER A 64 -7.36 2.16 4.17
CA SER A 64 -7.86 3.54 4.25
C SER A 64 -8.88 3.79 3.13
N CYS A 65 -10.10 4.16 3.48
CA CYS A 65 -11.10 4.56 2.47
C CYS A 65 -10.95 6.05 2.17
N LYS A 66 -10.65 6.40 0.92
CA LYS A 66 -10.52 7.79 0.48
C LYS A 66 -11.88 8.38 0.16
N LYS A 67 -11.97 9.73 0.19
CA LYS A 67 -13.21 10.45 -0.10
C LYS A 67 -13.78 10.20 -1.50
N SER A 68 -12.93 9.78 -2.44
CA SER A 68 -13.31 9.36 -3.80
C SER A 68 -13.96 7.97 -3.86
N GLY A 69 -14.13 7.26 -2.74
CA GLY A 69 -14.57 5.87 -2.71
C GLY A 69 -13.47 4.86 -3.06
N VAL A 70 -12.22 5.32 -3.18
CA VAL A 70 -11.06 4.45 -3.44
C VAL A 70 -10.51 3.90 -2.12
N ALA A 71 -10.39 2.58 -2.01
CA ALA A 71 -9.69 1.94 -0.91
C ALA A 71 -8.17 1.91 -1.19
N LEU A 72 -7.36 2.30 -0.20
CA LEU A 72 -5.91 2.15 -0.23
C LEU A 72 -5.50 1.14 0.84
N ILE A 73 -4.87 0.05 0.41
CA ILE A 73 -4.29 -0.96 1.29
C ILE A 73 -2.78 -0.69 1.42
N THR A 74 -2.27 -0.69 2.64
CA THR A 74 -0.87 -0.43 2.95
C THR A 74 -0.35 -1.56 3.84
N GLY A 75 0.66 -2.28 3.35
CA GLY A 75 1.37 -3.32 4.08
C GLY A 75 2.67 -2.83 4.70
N CYS A 76 3.39 -3.74 5.35
CA CYS A 76 4.74 -3.48 5.87
C CYS A 76 5.78 -3.39 4.75
N SER A 77 6.84 -2.62 4.98
CA SER A 77 8.00 -2.57 4.09
C SER A 77 8.71 -3.93 4.03
N ILE A 78 9.30 -4.23 2.87
CA ILE A 78 10.19 -5.37 2.72
C ILE A 78 11.57 -4.95 3.24
N GLU A 79 12.06 -5.70 4.21
CA GLU A 79 13.37 -5.49 4.85
C GLU A 79 14.14 -6.81 4.80
N THR A 80 15.47 -6.72 4.73
CA THR A 80 16.38 -7.86 4.89
C THR A 80 16.90 -7.90 6.33
N PRO A 81 17.09 -9.09 6.93
CA PRO A 81 17.70 -9.18 8.24
C PRO A 81 19.17 -8.68 8.16
N PRO A 82 19.74 -8.20 9.29
CA PRO A 82 21.17 -7.93 9.38
C PRO A 82 22.01 -9.19 9.09
N GLU A 83 23.32 -9.00 8.84
CA GLU A 83 24.26 -10.10 8.63
C GLU A 83 24.31 -11.06 9.82
N ASP A 84 24.42 -12.36 9.54
CA ASP A 84 24.35 -13.47 10.51
C ASP A 84 23.10 -13.51 11.41
N CYS A 85 22.05 -12.77 11.05
CA CYS A 85 20.78 -12.75 11.77
C CYS A 85 19.63 -13.30 10.90
N TYR A 86 18.52 -13.65 11.55
CA TYR A 86 17.27 -13.98 10.87
C TYR A 86 16.05 -13.35 11.54
N PHE A 87 14.96 -13.22 10.77
CA PHE A 87 13.67 -12.77 11.29
C PHE A 87 12.84 -13.97 11.81
N ASP A 88 12.31 -13.86 13.02
CA ASP A 88 11.38 -14.84 13.62
C ASP A 88 9.97 -14.23 13.78
N GLY A 89 9.34 -13.94 12.64
CA GLY A 89 7.99 -13.37 12.61
C GLY A 89 7.90 -11.97 13.23
N TYR A 90 6.66 -11.56 13.54
CA TYR A 90 6.37 -10.23 14.09
C TYR A 90 6.67 -10.18 15.60
N ALA A 91 7.13 -9.03 16.08
CA ALA A 91 7.39 -8.76 17.50
C ALA A 91 6.11 -8.52 18.30
N ASN A 92 5.15 -7.79 17.72
CA ASN A 92 3.86 -7.54 18.34
C ASN A 92 2.79 -7.34 17.27
N LEU A 93 2.00 -8.39 17.00
CA LEU A 93 0.90 -8.31 16.04
C LEU A 93 -0.25 -7.41 16.51
N ASP A 94 -0.41 -7.16 17.80
CA ASP A 94 -1.52 -6.35 18.35
C ASP A 94 -1.26 -4.85 18.26
N ALA A 95 -0.01 -4.43 18.12
CA ALA A 95 0.37 -3.04 17.95
C ALA A 95 -0.36 -2.37 16.76
N PRO A 96 -0.60 -1.05 16.82
CA PRO A 96 -1.17 -0.33 15.68
C PRO A 96 -0.19 -0.31 14.50
N PHE A 97 -0.69 -0.32 13.26
CA PHE A 97 0.14 -0.09 12.08
C PHE A 97 0.75 1.34 12.14
N PRO A 98 2.05 1.55 11.84
CA PRO A 98 3.01 0.59 11.29
C PRO A 98 3.82 -0.20 12.34
N TYR A 99 3.60 0.01 13.63
CA TYR A 99 4.40 -0.62 14.70
C TYR A 99 4.25 -2.14 14.77
N CYS A 100 3.13 -2.71 14.31
CA CYS A 100 3.02 -4.17 14.17
C CYS A 100 3.93 -4.78 13.11
N CYS A 101 4.59 -3.96 12.27
CA CYS A 101 5.53 -4.44 11.26
C CYS A 101 6.90 -4.84 11.82
N ILE A 102 7.22 -4.44 13.05
CA ILE A 102 8.50 -4.78 13.68
C ILE A 102 8.61 -6.29 13.79
N LYS A 103 9.72 -6.84 13.31
CA LYS A 103 10.02 -8.28 13.37
C LYS A 103 10.95 -8.59 14.54
N ARG A 104 10.84 -9.79 15.10
CA ARG A 104 11.85 -10.30 16.04
C ARG A 104 13.10 -10.65 15.25
N VAL A 105 14.25 -10.20 15.72
CA VAL A 105 15.56 -10.47 15.10
C VAL A 105 16.35 -11.35 16.04
N PHE A 106 16.89 -12.43 15.51
CA PHE A 106 17.76 -13.34 16.23
C PHE A 106 19.14 -13.34 15.57
N CYS A 107 20.13 -13.04 16.41
CA CYS A 107 21.56 -13.12 16.23
C CYS A 107 22.08 -13.67 17.59
#